data_AF-A0A9D7EUL2-F1
#
_entry.id   AF-A0A9D7EUL2-F1
#
_cell.length_a   1.000
_cell.length_b   1.000
_cell.length_c   1.000
_cell.angle_alpha   90.00
_cell.angle_beta   90.00
_cell.angle_gamma   90.00
#
_symmetry.space_group_name_H-M   'P 1'
#
loop_
_entity.id
_entity.type
_entity.pdbx_description
1 polymer ?
#
loop_
_entity_poly.entity_id
_entity_poly.type
_entity_poly.pdbx_seq_one_letter_code
_entity_poly.pdbx_strand_id
1 'polypeptide(L)'
;MRDALKNLFSNQIILEDNSQFYYTIKPYELTNALDNVIAVLQEYAFTKEGDDNGQFSCKLYKTKEGNWYDKEEEKPAANNNILRALKLAIDNDGKVKV
;
A
#
# COMPACT_ATOMS: atom_id res chain seq x y z
N MET A 1 -22.99 13.94 -13.40
CA MET A 1 -22.04 12.80 -13.46
C MET A 1 -20.61 13.24 -13.11
N ARG A 2 -20.41 14.07 -12.07
CA ARG A 2 -19.07 14.52 -11.64
C ARG A 2 -18.61 13.85 -10.32
N ASP A 3 -19.53 13.21 -9.60
CA ASP A 3 -19.27 12.61 -8.29
C ASP A 3 -18.62 11.22 -8.34
N ALA A 4 -18.62 10.53 -9.49
CA ALA A 4 -17.99 9.22 -9.62
C ALA A 4 -16.44 9.27 -9.66
N LEU A 5 -15.86 10.44 -9.92
CA LEU A 5 -14.40 10.63 -9.91
C LEU A 5 -13.86 11.03 -8.52
N LYS A 6 -14.73 11.44 -7.58
CA LYS A 6 -14.28 11.78 -6.21
C LYS A 6 -13.86 10.56 -5.40
N ASN A 7 -14.40 9.38 -5.72
CA ASN A 7 -13.98 8.10 -5.14
C ASN A 7 -12.73 7.50 -5.81
N LEU A 8 -12.18 8.17 -6.83
CA LEU A 8 -10.92 7.78 -7.47
C LEU A 8 -9.71 8.45 -6.80
N PHE A 9 -9.93 9.36 -5.84
CA PHE A 9 -8.87 9.92 -5.00
C PHE A 9 -8.64 8.97 -3.82
N SER A 10 -8.04 7.84 -4.20
CA SER A 10 -6.99 7.10 -3.51
C SER A 10 -6.74 7.57 -2.08
N ASN A 11 -7.02 6.68 -1.13
CA ASN A 11 -6.69 6.86 0.27
C ASN A 11 -5.32 7.55 0.45
N GLN A 12 -5.23 8.53 1.34
CA GLN A 12 -3.99 9.30 1.53
C GLN A 12 -3.34 8.99 2.87
N ILE A 13 -2.02 9.11 2.92
CA ILE A 13 -1.23 9.08 4.15
C ILE A 13 -0.30 10.28 4.13
N ILE A 14 -0.29 11.04 5.23
CA ILE A 14 0.71 12.07 5.49
C ILE A 14 1.58 11.56 6.62
N LEU A 15 2.88 11.45 6.37
CA LEU A 15 3.86 11.06 7.38
C LEU A 15 4.31 12.27 8.21
N GLU A 16 4.99 12.03 9.32
CA GLU A 16 5.48 13.08 10.23
C GLU A 16 6.48 14.05 9.60
N ASP A 17 7.14 13.64 8.52
CA ASP A 17 8.06 14.46 7.72
C ASP A 17 7.34 15.35 6.69
N ASN A 18 6.00 15.44 6.76
CA ASN A 18 5.11 16.05 5.77
C ASN A 18 5.17 15.40 4.38
N SER A 19 5.77 14.21 4.24
CA SER A 19 5.67 13.46 2.98
C SER A 19 4.24 12.93 2.81
N GLN A 20 3.63 13.28 1.68
CA GLN A 20 2.29 12.84 1.31
C GLN A 20 2.35 11.68 0.32
N PHE A 21 1.55 10.66 0.60
CA PHE A 21 1.43 9.46 -0.21
C PHE A 21 -0.04 9.19 -0.51
N TYR A 22 -0.29 8.72 -1.73
CA TYR A 22 -1.59 8.23 -2.15
C TYR A 22 -1.49 6.73 -2.35
N TYR A 23 -2.57 6.00 -2.03
CA TYR A 23 -2.59 4.57 -2.23
C TYR A 23 -3.92 4.02 -2.70
N THR A 24 -3.83 2.89 -3.40
CA THR A 24 -4.97 2.10 -3.84
C THR A 24 -4.88 0.71 -3.22
N ILE A 25 -6.05 0.12 -2.93
CA ILE A 25 -6.15 -1.24 -2.40
C ILE A 25 -6.82 -2.12 -3.45
N LYS A 26 -6.21 -3.26 -3.77
CA LYS A 26 -6.83 -4.29 -4.62
C LYS A 26 -6.49 -5.70 -4.11
N PRO A 27 -7.32 -6.71 -4.43
CA PRO A 27 -6.96 -8.09 -4.15
C PRO A 27 -5.73 -8.51 -4.96
N TYR A 28 -4.85 -9.27 -4.35
CA TYR A 28 -3.68 -9.89 -4.97
C TYR A 28 -3.68 -11.39 -4.68
N GLU A 29 -3.70 -12.19 -5.74
CA GLU A 29 -3.63 -13.65 -5.64
C GLU A 29 -2.17 -14.06 -5.59
N LEU A 30 -1.74 -14.61 -4.45
CA LEU A 30 -0.43 -15.22 -4.30
C LEU A 30 -0.52 -16.62 -4.90
N THR A 31 0.25 -16.88 -5.95
CA THR A 31 0.35 -18.19 -6.60
C THR A 31 1.65 -18.90 -6.22
N ASN A 32 1.65 -20.23 -6.27
CA ASN A 32 2.87 -21.03 -6.20
C ASN A 32 3.55 -21.15 -7.57
N ALA A 33 4.71 -21.81 -7.64
CA ALA A 33 5.44 -22.05 -8.89
C ALA A 33 4.67 -22.89 -9.94
N LEU A 34 3.51 -23.44 -9.58
CA LEU A 34 2.60 -24.20 -10.45
C LEU A 34 1.33 -23.38 -10.79
N ASP A 35 1.36 -22.07 -10.60
CA ASP A 35 0.24 -21.13 -10.84
C ASP A 35 -1.05 -21.40 -10.06
N ASN A 36 -0.99 -22.20 -8.99
CA ASN A 36 -2.13 -22.41 -8.12
C ASN A 36 -2.20 -21.29 -7.08
N VAL A 37 -3.38 -20.67 -6.91
CA VAL A 37 -3.63 -19.66 -5.88
C VAL A 37 -3.53 -20.30 -4.50
N ILE A 38 -2.55 -19.88 -3.72
CA ILE A 38 -2.30 -20.36 -2.35
C ILE A 38 -2.82 -19.39 -1.29
N ALA A 39 -2.96 -18.10 -1.62
CA ALA A 39 -3.54 -17.10 -0.74
C ALA A 39 -4.07 -15.90 -1.53
N VAL A 40 -4.99 -15.15 -0.92
CA VAL A 40 -5.44 -13.84 -1.42
C VAL A 40 -5.07 -12.78 -0.38
N LEU A 41 -4.25 -11.82 -0.82
CA LEU A 41 -3.77 -10.69 -0.04
C LEU A 41 -4.45 -9.40 -0.50
N GLN A 42 -4.35 -8.35 0.30
CA GLN A 42 -4.63 -6.98 -0.11
C GLN A 42 -3.32 -6.32 -0.52
N GLU A 43 -3.20 -5.93 -1.78
CA GLU A 43 -2.10 -5.11 -2.29
C GLU A 43 -2.44 -3.64 -2.08
N TYR A 44 -1.57 -2.94 -1.35
CA TYR A 44 -1.56 -1.51 -1.16
C TYR A 44 -0.48 -0.92 -2.07
N ALA A 45 -0.88 -0.31 -3.17
CA ALA A 45 0.03 0.33 -4.11
C ALA A 45 0.13 1.83 -3.80
N PHE A 46 1.32 2.28 -3.41
CA PHE A 46 1.62 3.65 -3.01
C PHE A 46 2.34 4.42 -4.11
N THR A 47 1.96 5.68 -4.24
CA THR A 47 2.66 6.72 -5.01
C THR A 47 2.93 7.91 -4.09
N LYS A 48 4.07 8.57 -4.28
CA LYS A 48 4.41 9.78 -3.53
C LYS A 48 3.90 11.03 -4.27
N GLU A 49 3.35 11.98 -3.54
CA GLU A 49 2.99 13.28 -4.13
C GLU A 49 4.24 14.04 -4.57
N GLY A 50 4.19 14.63 -5.78
CA GLY A 50 5.32 15.35 -6.37
C GLY A 50 6.43 14.44 -6.92
N ASP A 51 6.21 13.12 -6.97
CA ASP A 51 7.09 12.19 -7.69
C ASP A 51 6.72 12.15 -9.18
N ASP A 52 6.95 13.26 -9.87
CA ASP A 52 6.63 13.42 -11.31
C ASP A 52 7.44 12.48 -12.22
N ASN A 53 8.54 11.91 -11.70
CA ASN A 53 9.39 10.96 -12.43
C ASN A 53 9.04 9.49 -12.16
N GLY A 54 8.06 9.19 -11.31
CA GLY A 54 7.66 7.81 -10.96
C GLY A 54 8.76 6.99 -10.30
N GLN A 55 9.72 7.63 -9.62
CA GLN A 55 10.85 6.94 -8.98
C GLN A 55 10.45 6.23 -7.69
N PHE A 56 9.37 6.68 -7.03
CA PHE A 56 8.81 6.09 -5.83
C PHE A 56 7.52 5.35 -6.17
N SER A 57 7.65 4.07 -6.46
CA SER A 57 6.53 3.11 -6.41
C SER A 57 6.83 2.07 -5.34
N CYS A 58 5.86 1.87 -4.45
CA CYS A 58 5.97 0.88 -3.38
C CYS A 58 4.68 0.08 -3.32
N LYS A 59 4.80 -1.23 -3.15
CA LYS A 59 3.67 -2.11 -2.87
C LYS A 59 3.87 -2.77 -1.53
N LEU A 60 2.81 -2.79 -0.73
CA LEU A 60 2.75 -3.51 0.52
C LEU A 60 1.60 -4.52 0.46
N TYR A 61 1.79 -5.67 1.08
CA TYR A 61 0.81 -6.74 1.05
C TYR A 61 0.33 -7.04 2.46
N LYS A 62 -0.99 -7.10 2.64
CA LYS A 62 -1.61 -7.45 3.93
C LYS A 62 -2.49 -8.68 3.77
N THR A 63 -2.32 -9.63 4.67
CA THR A 63 -3.21 -10.79 4.78
C THR A 63 -4.58 -10.36 5.31
N LYS A 64 -5.60 -11.17 5.02
CA LYS A 64 -6.96 -10.99 5.58
C LYS A 64 -6.98 -10.96 7.12
N GLU A 65 -5.99 -11.57 7.76
CA GLU A 65 -5.84 -11.65 9.22
C GLU A 65 -5.19 -10.40 9.81
N GLY A 66 -4.80 -9.44 8.95
CA GLY A 66 -4.19 -8.18 9.35
C GLY A 66 -2.66 -8.21 9.46
N ASN A 67 -2.02 -9.34 9.15
CA ASN A 67 -0.56 -9.45 9.14
C ASN A 67 0.03 -8.91 7.83
N TRP A 68 1.14 -8.19 7.91
CA TRP A 68 1.92 -7.75 6.75
C TRP A 68 2.70 -8.92 6.16
N TYR A 69 2.66 -9.04 4.83
CA TYR A 69 3.43 -9.99 4.04
C TYR A 69 4.54 -9.24 3.32
N ASP A 70 5.78 -9.52 3.70
CA ASP A 70 6.97 -8.94 3.09
C ASP A 70 7.49 -9.85 1.98
N LYS A 71 7.26 -9.45 0.71
CA LYS A 71 7.80 -10.17 -0.44
C LYS A 71 9.27 -9.79 -0.63
N GLU A 72 10.17 -10.76 -0.53
CA GLU A 72 11.62 -10.51 -0.62
C GLU A 72 12.06 -9.94 -1.96
N GLU A 73 11.34 -10.26 -3.04
CA GLU A 73 11.62 -9.81 -4.42
C GLU A 73 11.22 -8.35 -4.68
N GLU A 74 10.36 -7.76 -3.84
CA GLU A 74 9.85 -6.40 -4.01
C GLU A 74 10.39 -5.44 -2.96
N LYS A 75 11.56 -5.71 -2.37
CA LYS A 75 12.30 -4.71 -1.59
C LYS A 75 12.70 -3.59 -2.54
N PRO A 76 11.97 -2.46 -2.60
CA PRO A 76 12.42 -1.36 -3.42
C PRO A 76 13.71 -0.84 -2.75
N ALA A 77 14.58 -0.17 -3.50
CA ALA A 77 15.63 0.65 -2.89
C ALA A 77 15.07 1.80 -2.02
N ALA A 78 13.73 1.88 -1.89
CA ALA A 78 13.03 2.72 -0.94
C ALA A 78 13.52 2.44 0.49
N ASN A 79 13.96 3.50 1.16
CA ASN A 79 14.38 3.50 2.55
C ASN A 79 13.42 2.67 3.42
N ASN A 80 13.91 1.58 4.03
CA ASN A 80 13.14 0.69 4.93
C ASN A 80 12.30 1.46 5.98
N ASN A 81 12.75 2.65 6.37
CA ASN A 81 12.04 3.53 7.30
C ASN A 81 10.69 4.01 6.75
N ILE A 82 10.59 4.36 5.47
CA ILE A 82 9.35 4.83 4.83
C ILE A 82 8.35 3.67 4.76
N LEU A 83 8.80 2.47 4.38
CA LEU A 83 7.95 1.27 4.32
C LEU A 83 7.33 0.98 5.69
N ARG A 84 8.13 1.05 6.75
CA ARG A 84 7.66 0.87 8.12
C ARG A 84 6.66 1.95 8.53
N ALA A 85 6.91 3.21 8.19
CA ALA A 85 6.01 4.32 8.49
C ALA A 85 4.65 4.15 7.80
N LEU A 86 4.64 3.74 6.52
CA LEU A 86 3.41 3.47 5.77
C LEU A 86 2.60 2.31 6.37
N LYS A 87 3.26 1.20 6.74
CA LYS A 87 2.59 0.07 7.42
C LYS A 87 1.92 0.51 8.73
N LEU A 88 2.65 1.25 9.56
CA LEU A 88 2.13 1.78 10.83
C LEU A 88 0.95 2.74 10.61
N ALA A 89 1.05 3.61 9.61
CA ALA A 89 -0.03 4.53 9.26
C ALA A 89 -1.30 3.76 8.86
N ILE A 90 -1.20 2.72 8.03
CA ILE A 90 -2.34 1.86 7.68
C ILE A 90 -2.90 1.12 8.91
N ASP A 91 -2.03 0.60 9.78
CA ASP A 91 -2.46 -0.11 10.99
C ASP A 91 -3.15 0.81 12.02
N ASN A 92 -2.79 2.10 12.02
CA ASN A 92 -3.37 3.10 12.90
C ASN A 92 -4.62 3.76 12.33
N ASP A 93 -4.68 3.99 11.02
CA ASP A 93 -5.87 4.49 10.32
C ASP A 93 -7.03 3.49 10.44
N GLY A 94 -6.72 2.19 10.44
CA GLY A 94 -7.67 1.11 10.75
C GLY A 94 -8.16 1.05 12.20
N LYS A 95 -7.68 1.93 13.11
CA LYS A 95 -8.00 1.92 14.55
C LYS A 95 -8.83 3.11 15.05
N VAL A 96 -9.35 3.98 14.18
CA VAL A 96 -10.28 5.03 14.63
C VAL A 96 -11.73 4.62 14.33
N LYS A 97 -12.32 3.89 15.27
CA LYS A 97 -13.75 3.99 15.56
C LYS A 97 -13.92 4.26 17.04
N VAL A 98 -14.13 5.52 17.38
CA VAL A 98 -14.74 5.93 18.66
C VAL A 98 -16.24 5.98 18.45
#